data_AF-A0A392RKV8-F1
#
_entry.id   AF-A0A392RKV8-F1
#
_cell.length_a   1.000
_cell.length_b   1.000
_cell.length_c   1.000
_cell.angle_alpha   90.00
_cell.angle_beta   90.00
_cell.angle_gamma   90.00
#
_symmetry.space_group_name_H-M   'P 1'
#
loop_
_entity.id
_entity.type
_entity.pdbx_description
1 polymer ?
#
loop_
_entity_poly.entity_id
_entity_poly.type
_entity_poly.pdbx_seq_one_letter_code
_entity_poly.pdbx_strand_id
1 'polypeptide(L)' 'AFPVIKQIQRMLRFETDELMGQVDDFSEFVKELNDYSWRLDKKESLFLGRVLRLHKGLTADAPFVNSIEEQ' A
#
# COMPACT_ATOMS: atom_id res chain seq x y z
N ALA A 1 -20.81 -0.19 6.93
CA ALA A 1 -19.50 0.49 6.79
C ALA A 1 -18.62 -0.36 5.89
N PHE A 2 -18.12 0.19 4.79
CA PHE A 2 -17.39 -0.55 3.76
C PHE A 2 -16.16 -1.27 4.37
N PRO A 3 -16.03 -2.60 4.21
CA PRO A 3 -14.92 -3.39 4.77
C PRO A 3 -13.56 -2.81 4.36
N VAL A 4 -13.47 -2.36 3.11
CA VAL A 4 -12.30 -1.71 2.52
C VAL A 4 -11.84 -0.51 3.36
N ILE A 5 -12.73 0.42 3.73
CA ILE A 5 -12.37 1.63 4.52
C ILE A 5 -11.76 1.25 5.88
N LYS A 6 -12.31 0.22 6.54
CA LYS A 6 -11.74 -0.27 7.82
C LYS A 6 -10.37 -0.92 7.62
N GLN A 7 -10.18 -1.62 6.51
CA GLN A 7 -8.90 -2.20 6.13
C GLN A 7 -7.86 -1.12 5.81
N ILE A 8 -8.26 -0.04 5.10
CA ILE A 8 -7.42 1.15 4.87
C ILE A 8 -6.98 1.74 6.21
N GLN A 9 -7.94 1.98 7.12
CA GLN A 9 -7.63 2.57 8.43
C GLN A 9 -6.73 1.69 9.29
N ARG A 10 -6.84 0.36 9.16
CA ARG A 10 -5.97 -0.59 9.84
C ARG A 10 -4.57 -0.58 9.24
N MET A 11 -4.46 -0.58 7.91
CA MET A 11 -3.17 -0.54 7.22
C MET A 11 -2.43 0.77 7.41
N LEU A 12 -3.13 1.91 7.44
CA LEU A 12 -2.54 3.23 7.75
C LEU A 12 -2.13 3.39 9.23
N ARG A 13 -2.48 2.44 10.10
CA ARG A 13 -2.05 2.43 11.50
C ARG A 13 -0.78 1.61 11.72
N PHE A 14 -0.35 0.83 10.74
CA PHE A 14 0.92 0.11 10.84
C PHE A 14 2.07 1.11 10.74
N GLU A 15 3.11 0.89 11.55
CA GLU A 15 4.37 1.59 11.36
C GLU A 15 5.02 1.11 10.05
N THR A 16 5.91 1.92 9.47
CA THR A 16 6.53 1.63 8.17
C THR A 16 7.19 0.25 8.12
N ASP A 17 7.75 -0.19 9.24
CA ASP A 17 8.44 -1.49 9.38
C ASP A 17 7.46 -2.68 9.34
N GLU A 18 6.28 -2.53 9.97
CA GLU A 18 5.21 -3.53 9.90
C GLU A 18 4.60 -3.62 8.49
N LEU A 19 4.52 -2.48 7.79
CA LEU A 19 4.03 -2.42 6.41
C LEU A 19 5.02 -3.05 5.41
N MET A 20 6.33 -2.92 5.65
CA MET A 20 7.37 -3.60 4.86
C MET A 20 7.26 -5.13 4.98
N GLY A 21 6.96 -5.65 6.18
CA GLY A 21 6.72 -7.09 6.39
C GLY A 21 5.43 -7.63 5.76
N GLN A 22 4.53 -6.76 5.29
CA GLN A 22 3.25 -7.11 4.66
C GLN A 22 3.14 -6.51 3.24
N VAL A 23 4.27 -6.36 2.54
CA VAL A 23 4.32 -5.75 1.20
C VAL A 23 3.40 -6.45 0.19
N ASP A 24 3.24 -7.77 0.28
CA ASP A 24 2.38 -8.54 -0.61
C ASP A 24 0.90 -8.24 -0.38
N ASP A 25 0.45 -8.28 0.89
CA ASP A 25 -0.91 -7.92 1.29
C ASP A 25 -1.22 -6.45 0.93
N PHE A 26 -0.25 -5.56 1.11
CA PHE A 26 -0.37 -4.16 0.72
C PHE A 26 -0.46 -4.00 -0.80
N SER A 27 0.29 -4.79 -1.56
CA SER A 27 0.26 -4.78 -3.03
C SER A 27 -1.08 -5.26 -3.58
N GLU A 28 -1.66 -6.32 -3.01
CA GLU A 28 -2.99 -6.79 -3.38
C GLU A 28 -4.05 -5.73 -3.09
N PHE A 29 -3.99 -5.09 -1.91
CA PHE A 29 -4.87 -3.99 -1.56
C PHE A 29 -4.75 -2.78 -2.51
N VAL A 30 -3.52 -2.38 -2.88
CA VAL A 30 -3.28 -1.27 -3.83
C VAL A 30 -3.90 -1.59 -5.19
N LYS A 31 -3.79 -2.85 -5.64
CA LYS A 31 -4.39 -3.32 -6.88
C LYS A 31 -5.91 -3.24 -6.84
N GLU A 32 -6.53 -3.76 -5.78
CA GLU A 32 -7.99 -3.67 -5.59
C GLU A 32 -8.47 -2.22 -5.59
N LEU A 33 -7.80 -1.33 -4.84
CA LEU A 33 -8.10 0.09 -4.82
C LEU A 33 -8.01 0.74 -6.22
N ASN A 34 -6.98 0.38 -6.98
CA ASN A 34 -6.76 0.91 -8.31
C ASN A 34 -7.82 0.41 -9.31
N ASP A 35 -8.33 -0.82 -9.16
CA ASP A 35 -9.44 -1.35 -9.96
C ASP A 35 -10.74 -0.55 -9.73
N TYR A 36 -10.90 0.07 -8.56
CA TYR A 36 -12.01 0.98 -8.24
C TYR A 36 -11.77 2.45 -8.62
N SER A 37 -10.62 2.78 -9.24
CA SER A 37 -10.21 4.16 -9.54
C SER A 37 -11.23 4.96 -10.36
N TRP A 38 -11.95 4.31 -11.26
CA TRP A 38 -12.94 4.93 -12.14
C TRP A 38 -14.17 5.51 -11.41
N ARG A 39 -14.39 5.13 -10.14
CA ARG A 39 -15.51 5.62 -9.31
C ARG A 39 -15.11 6.69 -8.31
N LEU A 40 -13.83 7.01 -8.21
CA LEU A 40 -13.31 7.86 -7.14
C LEU A 40 -13.64 9.32 -7.41
N ASP A 41 -14.00 10.03 -6.34
CA ASP A 41 -14.06 11.48 -6.36
C ASP A 41 -12.65 12.11 -6.37
N LYS A 42 -12.58 13.43 -6.40
CA LYS A 42 -11.30 14.16 -6.45
C LYS A 42 -10.42 13.92 -5.22
N LYS A 43 -11.01 13.80 -4.03
CA LYS A 43 -10.27 13.55 -2.78
C LYS A 43 -9.78 12.11 -2.70
N GLU A 44 -10.64 11.18 -3.09
CA GLU A 44 -10.32 9.76 -3.14
C GLU A 44 -9.23 9.47 -4.19
N SER A 45 -9.28 10.13 -5.35
CA SER A 45 -8.24 10.04 -6.38
C SER A 45 -6.88 10.56 -5.90
N LEU A 46 -6.86 11.67 -5.14
CA LEU A 46 -5.64 12.18 -4.51
C LEU A 46 -5.08 11.22 -3.47
N PHE A 47 -5.95 10.56 -2.70
CA PHE A 47 -5.55 9.54 -1.76
C PHE A 47 -4.93 8.34 -2.48
N LEU A 48 -5.58 7.82 -3.53
CA LEU A 48 -5.04 6.74 -4.36
C LEU A 48 -3.67 7.09 -4.93
N GLY A 49 -3.47 8.32 -5.42
CA GLY A 49 -2.17 8.78 -5.91
C GLY A 49 -1.06 8.74 -4.85
N ARG A 50 -1.37 9.04 -3.58
CA ARG A 50 -0.41 8.92 -2.47
C ARG A 50 -0.11 7.45 -2.15
N VAL A 51 -1.13 6.60 -2.16
CA VAL A 51 -0.99 5.15 -1.92
C VAL A 51 -0.12 4.49 -3.00
N LEU A 52 -0.35 4.81 -4.28
CA LEU A 52 0.47 4.31 -5.40
C LEU A 52 1.93 4.78 -5.30
N ARG A 53 2.17 6.03 -4.87
CA ARG A 53 3.52 6.53 -4.65
C ARG A 53 4.23 5.79 -3.52
N LEU A 54 3.51 5.49 -2.43
CA LEU A 54 4.03 4.70 -1.31
C LEU A 54 4.35 3.27 -1.74
N HIS A 55 3.43 2.61 -2.45
CA HIS A 55 3.63 1.27 -3.01
C HIS A 55 4.85 1.18 -3.92
N LYS A 56 5.03 2.16 -4.81
CA LYS A 56 6.23 2.27 -5.64
C LYS A 56 7.50 2.41 -4.82
N GLY A 57 7.48 3.17 -3.72
CA GLY A 57 8.62 3.29 -2.81
C GLY A 57 8.97 1.96 -2.15
N LEU A 58 7.97 1.28 -1.58
CA LEU A 58 8.15 0.00 -0.89
C LEU A 58 8.63 -1.14 -1.82
N THR A 59 8.13 -1.16 -3.06
CA THR A 59 8.51 -2.19 -4.05
C THR A 59 9.83 -1.90 -4.77
N ALA A 60 10.25 -0.63 -4.85
CA ALA A 60 11.51 -0.26 -5.48
C ALA A 60 12.74 -0.68 -4.64
N ASP A 61 12.61 -0.70 -3.31
CA ASP A 61 13.69 -1.07 -2.38
C ASP A 61 13.64 -2.55 -1.95
N ALA A 62 12.62 -3.31 -2.37
CA ALA A 62 12.51 -4.74 -2.10
C ALA A 62 13.74 -5.59 -2.53
N PRO A 63 14.48 -5.27 -3.61
CA PRO A 63 15.72 -5.98 -3.93
C PRO A 63 16.88 -5.67 -2.95
N PHE A 64 16.83 -4.54 -2.25
CA PHE A 64 17.93 -4.07 -1.39
C PHE A 64 17.84 -4.64 0.04
N VAL A 65 16.64 -4.85 0.57
CA VAL A 65 16.43 -5.36 1.94
C VAL A 65 16.69 -6.87 2.03
N ASN A 66 16.33 -7.64 1.01
CA ASN A 66 16.60 -9.09 0.98
C ASN A 66 18.08 -9.46 0.77
N SER A 67 18.96 -8.49 0.53
CA SER A 67 20.40 -8.74 0.31
C SER A 67 21.26 -8.57 1.57
N ILE A 68 20.67 -8.17 2.71
CA ILE A 68 21.42 -7.86 3.94
C ILE A 68 21.37 -9.01 4.97
N GLU A 69 20.48 -10.00 4.82
CA GLU A 69 20.39 -11.16 5.73
C GLU A 69 21.32 -12.34 5.35
N GLU A 70 22.09 -12.26 4.25
CA GLU A 70 23.07 -13.29 3.85
C GLU A 70 24.55 -12.85 4.03
N GLN A 71 24.94 -12.32 5.19
CA GLN A 71 26.36 -12.20 5.60
C GLN A 71 26.64 -12.70 7.01
#